data_AF-A0A1E7HER5-F1
#
_entry.id   AF-A0A1E7HER5-F1
#
_cell.length_a   1.000
_cell.length_b   1.000
_cell.length_c   1.000
_cell.angle_alpha   90.00
_cell.angle_beta   90.00
_cell.angle_gamma   90.00
#
_symmetry.space_group_name_H-M   'P 1'
#
loop_
_entity.id
_entity.type
_entity.pdbx_description
1 polymer ?
#
loop_
_entity_poly.entity_id
_entity_poly.type
_entity_poly.pdbx_seq_one_letter_code
_entity_poly.pdbx_strand_id
1 'polypeptide(L)' 'MAIEFKINFLKPAYGNKLRCKSEILNTGKQIIVAQSSVFDIRDTHEKMVSRSTITLMAVKTAATHGLSRKF' A
#
# COMPACT_ATOMS: atom_id res chain seq x y z
N MET A 1 -2.04 3.97 9.26
CA MET A 1 -3.29 3.15 9.25
C MET A 1 -4.08 3.47 8.00
N ALA A 2 -4.70 2.50 7.33
CA ALA A 2 -5.57 2.78 6.17
C ALA A 2 -6.91 3.36 6.62
N ILE A 3 -7.35 4.43 5.95
CA ILE A 3 -8.64 5.09 6.18
C ILE A 3 -9.64 4.66 5.10
N GLU A 4 -9.19 4.64 3.85
CA GLU A 4 -10.00 4.30 2.69
C GLU A 4 -9.16 3.54 1.68
N PHE A 5 -9.78 2.59 0.98
CA PHE A 5 -9.18 1.92 -0.16
C PHE A 5 -10.21 1.78 -1.28
N LYS A 6 -9.79 2.10 -2.49
CA LYS A 6 -10.52 1.78 -3.72
C LYS A 6 -9.70 0.79 -4.53
N ILE A 7 -10.28 -0.38 -4.82
CA ILE A 7 -9.62 -1.43 -5.59
C ILE A 7 -10.43 -1.65 -6.88
N ASN A 8 -9.75 -1.67 -8.02
CA ASN A 8 -10.35 -1.97 -9.31
C ASN A 8 -9.76 -3.28 -9.83
N PHE A 9 -10.61 -4.30 -9.97
CA PHE A 9 -10.24 -5.55 -10.61
C PHE A 9 -10.40 -5.40 -12.12
N LEU A 10 -9.28 -5.48 -12.84
CA LEU A 10 -9.24 -5.28 -14.28
C LEU A 10 -9.46 -6.59 -15.01
N LYS A 11 -8.81 -7.67 -14.53
CA LYS A 11 -8.79 -8.98 -15.17
C LYS A 11 -8.55 -10.06 -14.09
N PRO A 12 -9.03 -11.30 -14.30
CA PRO A 12 -8.71 -12.41 -13.41
C PRO A 12 -7.22 -12.79 -13.49
N ALA A 13 -6.67 -13.22 -12.35
CA ALA A 13 -5.34 -13.80 -12.24
C ALA A 13 -5.41 -15.32 -12.45
N TYR A 14 -4.55 -15.85 -13.31
CA TYR A 14 -4.49 -17.29 -13.64
C TYR A 14 -3.11 -17.89 -13.41
N GLY A 15 -2.08 -17.06 -13.22
CA GLY A 15 -0.73 -17.53 -12.93
C GLY A 15 -0.55 -17.98 -11.49
N ASN A 16 0.65 -18.48 -11.21
CA ASN A 16 0.98 -19.08 -9.91
C ASN A 16 1.47 -18.06 -8.88
N LYS A 17 1.73 -16.81 -9.29
CA LYS A 17 2.31 -15.76 -8.44
C LYS A 17 1.74 -14.40 -8.77
N LEU A 18 1.50 -13.61 -7.73
CA LEU A 18 1.17 -12.19 -7.85
C LEU A 18 2.36 -11.33 -7.44
N ARG A 19 2.58 -10.24 -8.16
CA ARG A 19 3.57 -9.21 -7.83
C ARG A 19 2.84 -7.89 -7.60
N CYS A 20 2.95 -7.36 -6.40
CA CYS A 20 2.45 -6.03 -6.07
C CYS A 20 3.59 -5.01 -6.17
N LYS A 21 3.37 -3.92 -6.91
CA LYS A 21 4.24 -2.74 -6.93
C LYS A 21 3.44 -1.56 -6.42
N SER A 22 4.00 -0.83 -5.46
CA SER A 22 3.32 0.30 -4.82
C SER A 22 4.18 1.55 -4.92
N GLU A 23 3.51 2.69 -5.04
CA GLU A 23 4.12 4.01 -5.10
C GLU A 23 3.31 5.01 -4.28
N ILE A 24 3.97 6.05 -3.77
CA ILE A 24 3.30 7.15 -3.06
C ILE A 24 2.92 8.21 -4.08
N LEU A 25 1.63 8.50 -4.18
CA LEU A 25 1.11 9.58 -5.03
C LEU A 25 1.17 10.93 -4.32
N ASN A 26 0.99 10.95 -2.99
CA ASN A 26 1.04 12.17 -2.19
C ASN A 26 1.51 11.89 -0.76
N THR A 27 2.50 12.65 -0.29
CA THR A 27 3.09 12.55 1.06
C THR A 27 2.69 13.75 1.92
N GLY A 28 1.42 13.81 2.33
CA GLY A 28 0.95 14.81 3.29
C GLY A 28 1.41 14.50 4.72
N LYS A 29 1.39 15.53 5.60
CA LYS A 29 1.82 15.40 7.02
C LYS A 29 0.97 14.42 7.84
N GLN A 30 -0.30 14.27 7.50
CA GLN A 30 -1.24 13.36 8.19
C GLN A 30 -1.88 12.36 7.22
N ILE A 31 -2.18 12.79 5.99
CA ILE A 31 -2.78 11.93 4.97
C ILE A 31 -1.75 11.62 3.89
N ILE A 32 -1.59 10.35 3.59
CA ILE A 32 -0.72 9.83 2.53
C ILE A 32 -1.61 9.10 1.53
N VAL A 33 -1.48 9.43 0.25
CA VAL A 33 -2.16 8.70 -0.82
C VAL A 33 -1.13 7.79 -1.48
N ALA A 34 -1.37 6.49 -1.44
CA ALA A 34 -0.56 5.48 -2.09
C ALA A 34 -1.35 4.81 -3.20
N GLN A 35 -0.65 4.30 -4.19
CA GLN A 35 -1.20 3.45 -5.22
C GLN A 35 -0.52 2.10 -5.19
N SER A 36 -1.26 1.05 -5.48
CA SER A 36 -0.72 -0.29 -5.65
C SER A 36 -1.24 -0.90 -6.95
N SER A 37 -0.33 -1.50 -7.70
CA SER A 37 -0.62 -2.22 -8.94
C SER A 37 -0.24 -3.69 -8.75
N VAL A 38 -1.18 -4.58 -8.98
CA VAL A 38 -1.01 -6.02 -8.84
C VAL A 38 -0.93 -6.65 -10.22
N PHE A 39 0.14 -7.41 -10.43
CA PHE A 39 0.43 -8.12 -11.66
C PHE A 39 0.38 -9.62 -11.42
N ASP A 40 -0.31 -10.33 -12.30
CA ASP A 40 -0.28 -11.77 -12.44
C ASP A 40 0.95 -12.18 -13.25
N ILE A 41 1.83 -12.97 -12.64
CA ILE A 41 3.06 -13.45 -13.26
C ILE A 41 2.77 -14.77 -13.95
N ARG A 42 2.84 -14.75 -15.28
CA ARG A 42 2.67 -15.93 -16.14
C ARG A 42 4.02 -16.30 -16.73
N ASP A 43 4.13 -17.51 -17.25
CA ASP A 43 5.39 -18.03 -17.79
C ASP A 43 5.96 -17.15 -18.91
N THR A 44 5.09 -16.45 -19.66
CA THR A 44 5.49 -15.65 -20.82
C THR A 44 5.47 -14.14 -20.58
N HIS A 45 4.70 -13.63 -19.61
CA HIS A 45 4.53 -12.19 -19.39
C HIS A 45 3.92 -11.85 -18.02
N GLU A 46 4.03 -10.59 -17.65
CA GLU A 46 3.25 -10.00 -16.54
C GLU A 46 1.97 -9.36 -17.07
N LYS A 47 0.86 -9.53 -16.35
CA LYS A 47 -0.41 -8.88 -16.69
C LYS A 47 -0.98 -8.16 -15.49
N MET A 48 -1.27 -6.86 -15.61
CA MET A 48 -1.93 -6.12 -14.54
C MET A 48 -3.36 -6.65 -14.36
N VAL A 49 -3.68 -7.10 -13.15
CA VAL A 49 -4.98 -7.69 -12.79
C VAL A 49 -5.78 -6.80 -11.86
N SER A 50 -5.11 -5.95 -11.08
CA SER A 50 -5.77 -5.00 -10.20
C SER A 50 -4.93 -3.74 -10.00
N ARG A 51 -5.61 -2.63 -9.76
CA ARG A 51 -4.99 -1.38 -9.33
C ARG A 51 -5.83 -0.73 -8.25
N SER A 52 -5.17 -0.25 -7.21
CA SER A 52 -5.84 0.35 -6.06
C SER A 52 -5.23 1.68 -5.67
N THR A 53 -6.08 2.58 -5.19
CA THR A 53 -5.68 3.81 -4.50
C THR A 53 -6.03 3.65 -3.03
N ILE A 54 -5.06 3.88 -2.15
CA ILE A 54 -5.20 3.72 -0.70
C ILE A 54 -4.89 5.07 -0.04
N THR A 55 -5.78 5.50 0.84
CA THR A 55 -5.59 6.67 1.68
C THR A 55 -5.19 6.22 3.08
N LEU A 56 -4.03 6.66 3.52
CA LEU A 56 -3.40 6.27 4.78
C LEU A 56 -3.32 7.48 5.72
N MET A 57 -3.57 7.24 7.01
CA MET A 57 -3.24 8.16 8.10
C MET A 57 -1.86 7.86 8.67
N ALA A 58 -1.01 8.88 8.77
CA ALA A 58 0.20 8.84 9.59
C ALA A 58 -0.20 8.87 11.07
N VAL A 59 0.08 7.78 11.78
CA VAL A 59 -0.17 7.67 13.21
C VAL A 59 1.16 7.86 13.91
N LYS A 60 1.22 8.80 14.86
CA LYS A 60 2.39 8.93 15.73
C LYS A 60 2.44 7.70 16.62
N THR A 61 3.60 7.07 16.71
CA THR A 61 3.82 6.05 17.73
C THR A 61 3.62 6.69 19.11
N ALA A 62 2.73 6.13 19.93
CA ALA A 62 2.63 6.51 21.32
C ALA A 62 3.93 6.06 21.99
N ALA A 63 4.80 7.01 22.33
CA ALA A 63 5.89 6.71 23.25
C ALA A 63 5.23 6.30 24.57
N THR A 64 5.38 5.02 24.94
CA THR A 64 5.01 4.52 26.25
C THR A 64 5.70 5.39 27.29
N HIS A 65 4.91 6.16 28.03
CA HIS A 65 5.40 7.12 29.00
C HIS A 65 5.95 6.35 30.21
N GLY A 66 7.28 6.28 30.34
CA GLY A 66 7.93 5.82 31.56
C GLY A 66 9.32 5.19 31.41
N LEU A 67 10.37 6.00 31.17
CA LEU A 67 11.58 5.97 32.01
C LEU A 67 12.44 7.25 31.80
N SER A 68 12.32 8.14 32.78
CA SER A 68 13.34 8.99 33.41
C SER A 68 14.60 9.43 32.64
N ARG A 69 14.67 10.75 32.44
CA ARG A 69 15.77 11.70 32.75
C ARG A 69 17.18 11.49 32.15
N LYS A 70 17.63 12.59 31.52
CA LYS A 70 18.99 13.16 31.48
C LYS A 70 20.07 12.29 30.83
N PHE A 71 20.58 12.72 29.68
CA PHE A 71 21.93 13.29 29.51
C PHE A 71 21.94 14.13 28.23
#